data_AF-A0A7X3QED6-F1
#
_entry.id   AF-A0A7X3QED6-F1
#
_cell.length_a   1.000
_cell.length_b   1.000
_cell.length_c   1.000
_cell.angle_alpha   90.00
_cell.angle_beta   90.00
_cell.angle_gamma   90.00
#
_symmetry.space_group_name_H-M   'P 1'
#
loop_
_entity.id
_entity.type
_entity.pdbx_description
1 polymer ?
#
loop_
_entity_poly.entity_id
_entity_poly.type
_entity_poly.pdbx_seq_one_letter_code
_entity_poly.pdbx_strand_id
1 'polypeptide(L)'
;MCLEKHRFRITHPFHPLYGRGFDLIEITSMLGVGLVHYTADDGTLRTVRQAFTSVAAVDPFARVAAGRSAFRVTDLLALAALLDSLGGDDRTVREGGAGADVVKEILPNV
;
A
#
# COMPACT_ATOMS: atom_id res chain seq x y z
N MET A 1 10.41 -8.44 32.19
CA MET A 1 11.32 -8.93 31.14
C MET A 1 11.30 -7.87 30.05
N CYS A 2 12.34 -7.02 29.99
CA CYS A 2 12.40 -5.88 29.08
C CYS A 2 12.54 -6.39 27.64
N LEU A 3 11.55 -6.12 26.80
CA LEU A 3 11.58 -6.50 25.38
C LEU A 3 12.70 -5.70 24.71
N GLU A 4 13.75 -6.37 24.23
CA GLU A 4 14.80 -5.74 23.43
C GLU A 4 14.16 -5.07 22.21
N LYS A 5 14.25 -3.73 22.15
CA LYS A 5 13.74 -2.93 21.04
C LYS A 5 14.41 -3.39 19.73
N HIS A 6 13.72 -4.24 18.98
CA HIS A 6 14.19 -4.66 17.66
C HIS A 6 13.91 -3.56 16.66
N ARG A 7 14.96 -2.90 16.17
CA ARG A 7 14.81 -1.86 15.15
C ARG A 7 14.83 -2.46 13.76
N PHE A 8 13.92 -2.06 12.88
CA PHE A 8 13.93 -2.44 11.47
C PHE A 8 14.04 -1.21 10.57
N ARG A 9 14.31 -1.43 9.28
CA ARG A 9 14.24 -0.39 8.24
C ARG A 9 13.26 -0.74 7.15
N ILE A 10 12.66 0.26 6.52
CA ILE A 10 11.86 0.06 5.31
C ILE A 10 12.81 -0.03 4.12
N THR A 11 12.74 -1.13 3.39
CA THR A 11 13.67 -1.52 2.32
C THR A 11 13.03 -1.53 0.93
N HIS A 12 11.73 -1.29 0.81
CA HIS A 12 11.08 -1.26 -0.49
C HIS A 12 11.24 0.10 -1.19
N PRO A 13 11.78 0.17 -2.42
CA PRO A 13 12.17 1.42 -3.07
C PRO A 13 10.99 2.35 -3.38
N PHE A 14 9.80 1.78 -3.60
CA PHE A 14 8.58 2.55 -3.87
C PHE A 14 7.81 2.97 -2.61
N HIS A 15 8.37 2.75 -1.41
CA HIS A 15 7.74 3.19 -0.18
C HIS A 15 8.17 4.63 0.18
N PRO A 16 7.26 5.56 0.51
CA PRO A 16 7.62 6.95 0.83
C PRO A 16 8.65 7.10 1.96
N LEU A 17 8.66 6.14 2.90
CA LEU A 17 9.57 6.09 4.04
C LEU A 17 10.80 5.18 3.80
N TYR A 18 11.16 4.91 2.55
CA TYR A 18 12.32 4.09 2.21
C TYR A 18 13.59 4.54 2.95
N GLY A 19 14.35 3.57 3.47
CA GLY A 19 15.58 3.78 4.23
C GLY A 19 15.41 4.20 5.69
N ARG A 20 14.21 4.65 6.10
CA ARG A 20 13.94 5.01 7.50
C ARG A 20 13.84 3.79 8.40
N GLY A 21 14.22 3.97 9.67
CA GLY A 21 14.18 2.92 10.69
C GLY A 21 13.21 3.21 11.82
N PHE A 22 12.56 2.16 12.32
CA PHE A 22 11.52 2.22 13.35
C PHE A 22 11.69 1.10 14.36
N ASP A 23 11.13 1.29 15.56
CA ASP A 23 11.06 0.24 16.59
C ASP A 23 9.93 -0.73 16.25
N LEU A 24 10.26 -2.03 16.19
CA LEU A 24 9.30 -3.11 16.00
C LEU A 24 8.49 -3.29 17.28
N ILE A 25 7.17 -3.28 17.14
CA ILE A 25 6.24 -3.60 18.23
C ILE A 25 5.89 -5.09 18.15
N GLU A 26 5.33 -5.50 17.02
CA GLU A 26 4.93 -6.89 16.78
C GLU A 26 4.86 -7.20 15.28
N ILE A 27 4.84 -8.49 14.96
CA ILE A 27 4.57 -8.99 13.61
C ILE A 27 3.31 -9.82 13.67
N THR A 28 2.32 -9.46 12.88
CA THR A 28 1.08 -10.23 12.73
C THR A 28 0.95 -10.75 11.32
N SER A 29 0.18 -11.82 11.11
CA SER A 29 -0.18 -12.28 9.77
C SER A 29 -1.62 -11.90 9.47
N MET A 30 -1.86 -11.20 8.37
CA MET A 30 -3.20 -10.86 7.89
C MET A 30 -3.34 -11.31 6.43
N LEU A 31 -4.33 -12.18 6.17
CA LEU A 31 -4.57 -12.77 4.84
C LEU A 31 -3.30 -13.41 4.23
N GLY A 32 -2.51 -14.11 5.05
CA GLY A 32 -1.25 -14.72 4.60
C GLY A 32 -0.09 -13.74 4.37
N VAL A 33 -0.29 -12.44 4.61
CA VAL A 33 0.74 -11.41 4.51
C VAL A 33 1.28 -11.12 5.91
N GLY A 34 2.60 -11.20 6.09
CA GLY A 34 3.26 -10.72 7.30
C GLY A 34 3.21 -9.19 7.37
N LEU A 35 2.77 -8.65 8.49
CA LEU A 35 2.58 -7.24 8.77
C LEU A 35 3.40 -6.86 10.01
N VAL A 36 4.19 -5.81 9.89
CA VAL A 36 5.04 -5.24 10.93
C VAL A 36 4.36 -4.00 11.49
N HIS A 37 4.12 -3.97 12.80
CA HIS A 37 3.55 -2.84 13.51
C HIS A 37 4.64 -1.99 14.16
N TYR A 38 4.53 -0.67 14.02
CA TYR A 38 5.50 0.30 14.50
C TYR A 38 4.85 1.64 14.86
N THR A 39 5.49 2.41 15.73
CA THR A 39 5.10 3.79 16.01
C THR A 39 5.84 4.73 15.06
N ALA A 40 5.09 5.58 14.35
CA ALA A 40 5.67 6.62 13.52
C ALA A 40 6.15 7.82 14.37
N ASP A 41 6.90 8.73 13.75
CA ASP A 41 7.46 9.92 14.43
C ASP A 41 6.36 10.82 15.04
N ASP A 42 5.14 10.76 14.49
CA ASP A 42 3.95 11.49 14.96
C ASP A 42 3.25 10.78 16.16
N GLY A 43 3.79 9.66 16.65
CA GLY A 43 3.20 8.86 17.72
C GLY A 43 2.09 7.91 17.28
N THR A 44 1.73 7.90 15.99
CA THR A 44 0.65 7.06 15.47
C THR A 44 1.13 5.63 15.27
N LEU A 45 0.29 4.65 15.63
CA LEU A 45 0.52 3.25 15.28
C LEU A 45 0.29 3.04 13.78
N ARG A 46 1.29 2.51 13.10
CA ARG A 46 1.25 2.20 11.67
C ARG A 46 1.68 0.77 11.42
N THR A 47 1.26 0.26 10.28
CA THR A 47 1.58 -1.09 9.83
C THR A 47 2.23 -1.04 8.45
N VAL A 48 3.23 -1.88 8.23
CA VAL A 48 3.88 -2.05 6.92
C VAL A 48 4.04 -3.54 6.63
N ARG A 49 3.98 -3.94 5.36
CA ARG A 49 4.25 -5.35 4.99
C ARG A 49 5.65 -5.74 5.44
N GLN A 50 5.80 -6.89 6.10
CA GLN A 50 7.09 -7.44 6.49
C GLN A 50 8.01 -7.55 5.27
N ALA A 51 7.48 -7.97 4.11
CA ALA A 51 8.19 -8.03 2.83
C ALA A 51 8.87 -6.70 2.42
N PHE A 52 8.43 -5.56 2.96
CA PHE A 52 8.95 -4.23 2.67
C PHE A 52 9.94 -3.73 3.72
N THR A 53 10.33 -4.57 4.67
CA THR A 53 11.24 -4.21 5.74
C THR A 53 12.48 -5.11 5.77
N SER A 54 13.49 -4.68 6.51
CA SER A 54 14.69 -5.48 6.79
C SER A 54 14.40 -6.73 7.64
N VAL A 55 13.15 -6.92 8.11
CA VAL A 55 12.72 -8.10 8.87
C VAL A 55 12.27 -9.23 7.93
N ALA A 56 12.01 -8.94 6.66
CA ALA A 56 11.70 -9.98 5.70
C ALA A 56 12.91 -10.87 5.42
N ALA A 57 12.64 -12.18 5.30
CA ALA A 57 13.56 -13.08 4.64
C ALA A 57 13.77 -12.61 3.19
N VAL A 58 15.01 -12.65 2.73
CA VAL A 58 15.34 -12.26 1.36
C VAL A 58 14.69 -13.25 0.39
N ASP A 59 13.83 -12.72 -0.47
CA ASP A 59 13.17 -13.50 -1.51
C ASP A 59 14.19 -14.14 -2.48
N PRO A 60 14.07 -15.44 -2.83
CA PRO A 60 15.04 -16.10 -3.71
C PRO A 60 15.21 -15.42 -5.07
N PHE A 61 14.13 -14.88 -5.64
CA PHE A 61 14.22 -14.12 -6.88
C PHE A 61 14.96 -12.80 -6.65
N ALA A 62 14.65 -12.06 -5.58
CA ALA A 62 15.36 -10.83 -5.25
C ALA A 62 16.87 -11.06 -5.07
N ARG A 63 17.25 -12.20 -4.46
CA ARG A 63 18.65 -12.62 -4.31
C ARG A 63 19.33 -12.84 -5.67
N VAL A 64 18.67 -13.52 -6.61
CA VAL A 64 19.20 -13.76 -7.97
C VAL A 64 19.23 -12.48 -8.82
N ALA A 65 18.21 -11.64 -8.68
CA ALA A 65 18.10 -10.36 -9.37
C ALA A 65 19.19 -9.38 -8.93
N ALA A 66 19.69 -9.49 -7.70
CA ALA A 66 20.79 -8.69 -7.16
C ALA A 66 20.60 -7.18 -7.41
N GLY A 67 19.39 -6.68 -7.15
CA GLY A 67 19.03 -5.27 -7.34
C GLY A 67 18.72 -4.84 -8.78
N ARG A 68 18.85 -5.74 -9.78
CA ARG A 68 18.51 -5.43 -11.20
C ARG A 68 17.01 -5.47 -11.49
N SER A 69 16.22 -6.07 -10.60
CA SER A 69 14.76 -6.10 -10.70
C SER A 69 14.12 -5.94 -9.32
N ALA A 70 13.16 -5.02 -9.22
CA ALA A 70 12.37 -4.81 -8.01
C ALA A 70 11.18 -5.79 -7.90
N PHE A 71 10.75 -6.39 -9.02
CA PHE A 71 9.55 -7.22 -9.11
C PHE A 71 9.80 -8.48 -9.96
N ARG A 72 9.05 -9.55 -9.70
CA ARG A 72 8.97 -10.69 -10.62
C ARG A 72 8.10 -10.32 -11.80
N VAL A 73 8.26 -11.03 -12.92
CA VAL A 73 7.39 -10.86 -14.11
C VAL A 73 5.91 -11.02 -13.74
N THR A 74 5.58 -11.99 -12.88
CA THR A 74 4.21 -12.19 -12.37
C THR A 74 3.69 -10.98 -11.60
N ASP A 75 4.55 -10.35 -10.79
CA ASP A 75 4.17 -9.18 -10.00
C ASP A 75 3.95 -7.95 -10.90
N LEU A 76 4.76 -7.80 -11.96
CA LEU A 76 4.58 -6.74 -12.96
C LEU A 76 3.28 -6.92 -13.76
N LEU A 77 2.94 -8.15 -14.14
CA LEU A 77 1.68 -8.46 -14.81
C LEU A 77 0.48 -8.20 -13.90
N ALA A 78 0.57 -8.62 -12.63
CA ALA A 78 -0.48 -8.34 -11.64
C ALA A 78 -0.64 -6.84 -11.39
N LEU A 79 0.47 -6.10 -11.33
CA LEU A 79 0.47 -4.65 -11.20
C LEU A 79 -0.18 -3.97 -12.42
N ALA A 80 0.15 -4.40 -13.63
CA ALA A 80 -0.46 -3.89 -14.86
C ALA A 80 -1.98 -4.10 -14.85
N ALA A 81 -2.44 -5.31 -14.49
CA ALA A 81 -3.87 -5.61 -14.38
C ALA A 81 -4.57 -4.75 -13.32
N LEU A 82 -3.91 -4.48 -12.18
CA LEU A 82 -4.42 -3.56 -11.15
C LEU A 82 -4.54 -2.13 -11.68
N LEU A 83 -3.51 -1.63 -12.39
CA LEU A 83 -3.54 -0.28 -12.97
C LEU A 83 -4.61 -0.14 -14.04
N ASP A 84 -4.80 -1.14 -14.90
CA ASP A 84 -5.88 -1.16 -15.88
C ASP A 84 -7.26 -1.14 -15.20
N SER A 85 -7.42 -1.85 -14.08
CA SER A 85 -8.66 -1.83 -13.30
C SER A 85 -8.93 -0.48 -12.62
N LEU A 86 -7.87 0.24 -12.24
CA LEU A 86 -7.97 1.54 -11.57
C LEU A 86 -8.16 2.69 -12.57
N GLY A 87 -7.52 2.60 -13.75
CA GLY A 87 -7.67 3.56 -14.85
C GLY A 87 -8.95 3.39 -15.66
N GLY A 88 -9.72 2.33 -15.38
CA GLY A 88 -11.01 2.05 -16.01
C GLY A 88 -12.15 2.99 -15.62
N ASP A 89 -11.98 3.82 -14.59
CA ASP A 89 -13.02 4.74 -14.07
C ASP A 89 -12.76 6.23 -14.40
N ASP A 90 -11.65 6.55 -15.09
CA ASP A 90 -11.29 7.93 -15.48
C ASP A 90 -11.64 8.25 -16.94
N ARG A 91 -12.73 7.66 -17.45
CA ARG A 91 -13.36 8.07 -18.72
C ARG A 91 -14.58 8.98 -18.51
N THR A 92 -14.67 9.65 -17.36
CA THR A 92 -15.65 10.72 -17.26
C THR A 92 -15.16 11.93 -18.07
N VAL A 93 -16.11 12.50 -18.80
CA VAL A 93 -16.06 13.72 -19.61
C VAL A 93 -15.63 13.52 -21.08
N ARG A 94 -16.61 13.42 -21.99
CA ARG A 94 -17.07 14.57 -22.83
C ARG A 94 -18.05 14.17 -23.96
N GLU A 95 -19.34 14.24 -23.69
CA GLU A 95 -20.40 14.70 -24.61
C GLU A 95 -21.46 15.34 -23.67
N GLY A 96 -22.02 16.54 -23.84
CA GLY A 96 -22.22 17.34 -25.03
C GLY A 96 -23.67 17.85 -25.05
N GLY A 97 -24.07 18.66 -24.05
CA GLY A 97 -25.16 19.65 -24.08
C GLY A 97 -26.63 19.20 -24.29
N ALA A 98 -27.51 19.60 -23.35
CA ALA A 98 -28.65 20.49 -23.62
C ALA A 98 -29.64 20.55 -22.43
N GLY A 99 -29.81 21.76 -21.88
CA GLY A 99 -31.14 22.33 -21.63
C GLY A 99 -32.05 21.74 -20.54
N ALA A 100 -32.27 22.60 -19.54
CA ALA A 100 -33.60 22.93 -19.01
C ALA A 100 -34.26 21.99 -17.99
N ASP A 101 -34.17 22.45 -16.73
CA ASP A 101 -35.33 23.00 -16.02
C ASP A 101 -36.09 22.11 -15.01
N VAL A 102 -36.42 22.79 -13.91
CA VAL A 102 -37.39 22.48 -12.84
C VAL A 102 -37.00 21.51 -11.73
N VAL A 103 -36.58 22.15 -10.64
CA VAL A 103 -36.68 21.70 -9.24
C VAL A 103 -38.15 21.46 -8.88
N LYS A 104 -38.49 20.22 -8.56
CA LYS A 104 -39.73 19.80 -7.86
C LYS A 104 -39.28 18.71 -6.89
N GLU A 105 -39.65 18.67 -5.62
CA GLU A 105 -40.61 19.41 -4.83
C GLU A 105 -40.26 19.09 -3.37
N ILE A 106 -40.50 20.05 -2.48
CA ILE A 106 -40.23 20.00 -1.05
C ILE A 106 -41.28 19.10 -0.37
N LEU A 107 -40.83 18.02 0.32
CA LEU A 107 -41.28 17.40 1.60
C LEU A 107 -42.81 17.21 1.86
N PRO A 108 -43.28 16.22 2.68
CA PRO A 108 -42.69 15.92 3.99
C PRO A 108 -42.79 14.47 4.55
N ASN A 109 -41.78 14.16 5.39
CA ASN A 109 -41.86 13.70 6.78
C ASN A 109 -43.09 12.89 7.24
N VAL A 110 -42.90 11.57 7.48
CA VAL A 110 -43.32 10.81 8.68
C VAL A 110 -42.28 9.71 8.92
#